data_AF-A0A432LCK7-F1
#
_entry.id   AF-A0A432LCK7-F1
#
_cell.length_a   1.000
_cell.length_b   1.000
_cell.length_c   1.000
_cell.angle_alpha   90.00
_cell.angle_beta   90.00
_cell.angle_gamma   90.00
#
_symmetry.space_group_name_H-M   'P 1'
#
loop_
_entity.id
_entity.type
_entity.pdbx_description
1 polymer ?
#
loop_
_entity_poly.entity_id
_entity_poly.type
_entity_poly.pdbx_seq_one_letter_code
_entity_poly.pdbx_strand_id
1 'polypeptide(L)'
;MAKKQKTAEDFIHHIYIHMNDVEHFVIFSGLSLKQFINAVEPIKNLLLLKHDYDDGLFNMHTQFDFVPNEDLNKFVKEMVDSKKDLCWIDFENEKQLNLLTPYEQGELLYLGHKKEPIQSPFFSKLQNKYVFYSSINDKMTKLYFRFLNDTETIISNVLNTLIKEKEGNGSFWRRKSKDSIPQIDPIILKAYRPFTKEGVLLSLYKMEKPNNCYGIELRTLSDYEYPDEVWDDLDLILKQSYDELIKIS
;
A
#
# COMPACT_ATOMS: atom_id res chain seq x y z
N MET A 1 -37.81 -4.84 0.67
CA MET A 1 -37.20 -4.20 -0.51
C MET A 1 -35.84 -4.86 -0.70
N ALA A 2 -35.58 -5.50 -1.85
CA ALA A 2 -34.25 -6.03 -2.14
C ALA A 2 -33.27 -4.85 -2.13
N LYS A 3 -32.19 -4.93 -1.34
CA LYS A 3 -31.08 -3.96 -1.46
C LYS A 3 -30.60 -4.06 -2.91
N LYS A 4 -30.60 -2.94 -3.64
CA LYS A 4 -29.98 -2.88 -4.96
C LYS A 4 -28.53 -3.34 -4.80
N GLN A 5 -28.13 -4.32 -5.59
CA GLN A 5 -26.76 -4.82 -5.60
C GLN A 5 -25.85 -3.71 -6.14
N LYS A 6 -24.76 -3.42 -5.41
CA LYS A 6 -23.78 -2.42 -5.83
C LYS A 6 -22.95 -2.96 -7.00
N THR A 7 -22.65 -2.12 -7.96
CA THR A 7 -21.66 -2.41 -9.03
C THR A 7 -20.29 -1.84 -8.65
N ALA A 8 -19.24 -2.18 -9.39
CA ALA A 8 -17.89 -1.66 -9.14
C ALA A 8 -17.85 -0.11 -9.10
N GLU A 9 -18.66 0.55 -9.92
CA GLU A 9 -18.74 2.02 -10.00
C GLU A 9 -19.37 2.68 -8.76
N ASP A 10 -20.12 1.93 -7.95
CA ASP A 10 -20.73 2.44 -6.71
C ASP A 10 -19.69 2.57 -5.58
N PHE A 11 -18.53 1.94 -5.72
CA PHE A 11 -17.43 2.00 -4.76
C PHE A 11 -16.44 3.12 -5.11
N ILE A 12 -15.88 3.72 -4.07
CA ILE A 12 -14.84 4.74 -4.17
C ILE A 12 -13.50 4.08 -4.50
N HIS A 13 -13.23 2.93 -3.87
CA HIS A 13 -11.97 2.23 -4.00
C HIS A 13 -12.12 0.76 -3.59
N HIS A 14 -11.38 -0.09 -4.28
CA HIS A 14 -11.19 -1.49 -3.97
C HIS A 14 -9.71 -1.74 -3.71
N ILE A 15 -9.39 -2.49 -2.66
CA ILE A 15 -8.02 -2.91 -2.37
C ILE A 15 -8.04 -4.37 -1.89
N TYR A 16 -7.31 -5.23 -2.60
CA TYR A 16 -7.06 -6.59 -2.17
C TYR A 16 -5.85 -6.63 -1.25
N ILE A 17 -5.92 -7.45 -0.20
CA ILE A 17 -4.90 -7.56 0.84
C ILE A 17 -4.70 -9.02 1.21
N HIS A 18 -3.46 -9.49 1.13
CA HIS A 18 -3.04 -10.79 1.63
C HIS A 18 -1.78 -10.65 2.50
N MET A 19 -1.85 -11.09 3.76
CA MET A 19 -0.80 -10.91 4.77
C MET A 19 -0.15 -12.25 5.11
N ASN A 20 1.18 -12.28 5.05
CA ASN A 20 1.98 -13.34 5.65
C ASN A 20 2.68 -12.79 6.90
N ASP A 21 2.20 -13.21 8.07
CA ASP A 21 2.74 -12.75 9.35
C ASP A 21 4.03 -13.43 9.77
N VAL A 22 4.31 -14.64 9.26
CA VAL A 22 5.55 -15.37 9.50
C VAL A 22 6.72 -14.72 8.76
N GLU A 23 6.51 -14.36 7.50
CA GLU A 23 7.53 -13.71 6.65
C GLU A 23 7.45 -12.18 6.68
N HIS A 24 6.57 -11.62 7.52
CA HIS A 24 6.44 -10.19 7.74
C HIS A 24 6.19 -9.36 6.46
N PHE A 25 5.37 -9.86 5.54
CA PHE A 25 4.99 -9.12 4.35
C PHE A 25 3.48 -9.06 4.13
N VAL A 26 3.05 -8.07 3.35
CA VAL A 26 1.68 -7.94 2.86
C VAL A 26 1.72 -7.70 1.36
N ILE A 27 0.93 -8.46 0.62
CA ILE A 27 0.64 -8.26 -0.78
C ILE A 27 -0.63 -7.41 -0.85
N PHE A 28 -0.54 -6.32 -1.58
CA PHE A 28 -1.65 -5.47 -1.93
C PHE A 28 -1.89 -5.54 -3.42
N SER A 29 -3.14 -5.46 -3.83
CA SER A 29 -3.48 -5.01 -5.17
C SER A 29 -4.44 -3.83 -5.07
N GLY A 30 -4.18 -2.77 -5.85
CA GLY A 30 -4.89 -1.49 -5.73
C GLY A 30 -4.18 -0.45 -4.84
N LEU A 31 -3.04 -0.79 -4.22
CA LEU A 31 -2.20 0.16 -3.49
C LEU A 31 -1.07 0.73 -4.39
N SER A 32 -1.15 2.01 -4.71
CA SER A 32 -0.11 2.73 -5.47
C SER A 32 1.06 3.18 -4.59
N LEU A 33 2.23 3.41 -5.22
CA LEU A 33 3.40 4.03 -4.58
C LEU A 33 3.03 5.35 -3.89
N LYS A 34 2.29 6.22 -4.58
CA LYS A 34 1.88 7.52 -4.05
C LYS A 34 1.01 7.39 -2.80
N GLN A 35 0.04 6.47 -2.80
CA GLN A 35 -0.79 6.22 -1.62
C GLN A 35 0.05 5.69 -0.46
N PHE A 36 0.96 4.75 -0.73
CA PHE A 36 1.83 4.20 0.30
C PHE A 36 2.74 5.28 0.92
N ILE A 37 3.46 6.06 0.11
CA ILE A 37 4.38 7.11 0.60
C ILE A 37 3.63 8.17 1.42
N ASN A 38 2.40 8.53 1.03
CA ASN A 38 1.58 9.48 1.78
C ASN A 38 0.99 8.90 3.08
N ALA A 39 0.94 7.58 3.22
CA ALA A 39 0.31 6.88 4.34
C ALA A 39 1.29 6.50 5.46
N VAL A 40 2.60 6.60 5.23
CA VAL A 40 3.65 6.27 6.20
C VAL A 40 4.25 7.53 6.84
N GLU A 41 4.97 7.34 7.95
CA GLU A 41 5.89 8.36 8.46
C GLU A 41 6.89 8.78 7.37
N PRO A 42 7.35 10.04 7.36
CA PRO A 42 8.30 10.51 6.35
C PRO A 42 9.53 9.60 6.23
N ILE A 43 9.70 9.02 5.05
CA ILE A 43 10.87 8.19 4.73
C ILE A 43 12.07 9.09 4.50
N LYS A 44 13.23 8.75 5.06
CA LYS A 44 14.43 9.59 4.92
C LYS A 44 15.10 9.43 3.57
N ASN A 45 15.34 8.21 3.14
CA ASN A 45 15.96 7.94 1.85
C ASN A 45 15.47 6.60 1.32
N LEU A 46 15.48 6.44 -0.01
CA LEU A 46 15.17 5.17 -0.70
C LEU A 46 16.41 4.72 -1.46
N LEU A 47 16.86 3.49 -1.24
CA LEU A 47 17.85 2.83 -2.10
C LEU A 47 17.09 2.04 -3.17
N LEU A 48 17.35 2.33 -4.44
CA LEU A 48 16.63 1.75 -5.56
C LEU A 48 17.32 0.45 -6.01
N LEU A 49 16.63 -0.67 -5.86
CA LEU A 49 17.14 -2.01 -6.20
C LEU A 49 16.72 -2.45 -7.61
N LYS A 50 15.58 -1.93 -8.10
CA LYS A 50 15.07 -2.09 -9.45
C LYS A 50 14.21 -0.88 -9.80
N HIS A 51 14.55 -0.14 -10.85
CA HIS A 51 13.82 1.07 -11.25
C HIS A 51 14.12 1.44 -12.71
N ASP A 52 13.37 2.40 -13.24
CA ASP A 52 13.68 3.17 -14.44
C ASP A 52 13.66 4.68 -14.19
N TYR A 53 13.87 5.09 -12.94
CA TYR A 53 14.06 6.47 -12.54
C TYR A 53 15.46 6.97 -12.91
N ASP A 54 15.55 8.08 -13.64
CA ASP A 54 16.82 8.62 -14.18
C ASP A 54 17.49 9.66 -13.27
N ASP A 55 16.73 10.29 -12.37
CA ASP A 55 17.19 11.43 -11.56
C ASP A 55 17.63 11.01 -10.14
N GLY A 56 18.13 9.77 -9.99
CA GLY A 56 18.66 9.24 -8.74
C GLY A 56 20.08 9.76 -8.44
N LEU A 57 20.43 9.84 -7.16
CA LEU A 57 21.81 10.02 -6.73
C LEU A 57 22.52 8.67 -6.69
N PHE A 58 23.78 8.59 -7.11
CA PHE A 58 24.49 7.32 -7.19
C PHE A 58 25.42 7.10 -5.99
N ASN A 59 25.32 5.94 -5.34
CA ASN A 59 26.28 5.54 -4.31
C ASN A 59 27.40 4.66 -4.89
N MET A 60 28.64 5.15 -4.82
CA MET A 60 29.81 4.47 -5.39
C MET A 60 30.16 3.12 -4.73
N HIS A 61 29.80 2.90 -3.46
CA HIS A 61 30.16 1.66 -2.76
C HIS A 61 29.19 0.53 -3.08
N THR A 62 27.89 0.84 -3.13
CA THR A 62 26.85 -0.16 -3.40
C THR A 62 26.51 -0.28 -4.87
N GLN A 63 26.89 0.69 -5.70
CA GLN A 63 26.56 0.80 -7.13
C GLN A 63 25.04 0.89 -7.40
N PHE A 64 24.27 1.36 -6.42
CA PHE A 64 22.83 1.62 -6.56
C PHE A 64 22.56 3.12 -6.58
N ASP A 65 21.49 3.47 -7.29
CA ASP A 65 20.86 4.79 -7.17
C ASP A 65 20.05 4.89 -5.88
N PHE A 66 19.92 6.10 -5.36
CA PHE A 66 19.11 6.41 -4.20
C PHE A 66 18.40 7.76 -4.36
N VAL A 67 17.32 7.92 -3.60
CA VAL A 67 16.49 9.13 -3.57
C VAL A 67 16.49 9.68 -2.14
N PRO A 68 17.00 10.90 -1.91
CA PRO A 68 16.94 11.55 -0.61
C PRO A 68 15.53 12.11 -0.33
N ASN A 69 15.24 12.46 0.92
CA ASN A 69 13.91 12.90 1.36
C ASN A 69 13.37 14.08 0.54
N GLU A 70 14.23 15.05 0.26
CA GLU A 70 13.90 16.25 -0.50
C GLU A 70 13.39 15.97 -1.92
N ASP A 71 13.83 14.86 -2.51
CA ASP A 71 13.48 14.46 -3.89
C ASP A 71 12.36 13.42 -3.95
N LEU A 72 11.88 12.91 -2.81
CA LEU A 72 10.83 11.89 -2.75
C LEU A 72 9.56 12.28 -3.52
N ASN A 73 9.14 13.54 -3.42
CA ASN A 73 7.94 14.01 -4.12
C ASN A 73 8.13 14.00 -5.64
N LYS A 74 9.33 14.31 -6.12
CA LYS A 74 9.66 14.27 -7.55
C LYS A 74 9.69 12.81 -8.03
N PHE A 75 10.40 11.95 -7.31
CA PHE A 75 10.46 10.52 -7.56
C PHE A 75 9.06 9.89 -7.64
N VAL A 76 8.20 10.12 -6.64
CA VAL A 76 6.83 9.57 -6.64
C VAL A 76 6.05 10.07 -7.86
N LYS A 77 6.18 11.35 -8.23
CA LYS A 77 5.46 11.91 -9.38
C LYS A 77 5.89 11.25 -10.70
N GLU A 78 7.17 11.01 -10.90
CA GLU A 78 7.69 10.41 -12.13
C GLU A 78 7.40 8.90 -12.20
N MET A 79 7.47 8.21 -11.07
CA MET A 79 7.18 6.77 -11.00
C MET A 79 5.70 6.42 -11.19
N VAL A 80 4.77 7.39 -11.07
CA VAL A 80 3.33 7.15 -11.32
C VAL A 80 3.07 6.68 -12.74
N ASP A 81 3.82 7.20 -13.71
CA ASP A 81 3.66 6.86 -15.14
C ASP A 81 4.63 5.76 -15.60
N SER A 82 5.44 5.21 -14.69
CA SER A 82 6.40 4.15 -15.01
C SER A 82 5.67 2.90 -15.49
N LYS A 83 6.27 2.25 -16.49
CA LYS A 83 5.80 0.98 -17.07
C LYS A 83 6.71 -0.18 -16.69
N LYS A 84 7.59 0.00 -15.70
CA LYS A 84 8.45 -1.06 -15.19
C LYS A 84 8.24 -1.32 -13.71
N ASP A 85 8.58 -2.55 -13.33
CA ASP A 85 8.68 -2.95 -11.94
C ASP A 85 9.56 -1.99 -11.12
N LEU A 86 9.15 -1.74 -9.89
CA LEU A 86 9.87 -0.92 -8.93
C LEU A 86 10.20 -1.74 -7.70
N CYS A 87 11.46 -1.73 -7.27
CA CYS A 87 11.90 -2.27 -5.98
C CYS A 87 12.82 -1.27 -5.28
N TRP A 88 12.51 -0.97 -4.03
CA TRP A 88 13.35 -0.12 -3.19
C TRP A 88 13.30 -0.56 -1.73
N ILE A 89 14.30 -0.13 -0.97
CA ILE A 89 14.43 -0.30 0.48
C ILE A 89 14.72 1.06 1.11
N ASP A 90 14.07 1.40 2.23
CA ASP A 90 14.36 2.65 2.92
C ASP A 90 15.69 2.57 3.70
N PHE A 91 16.34 3.71 3.95
CA PHE A 91 17.49 3.76 4.82
C PHE A 91 17.64 5.12 5.52
N GLU A 92 18.30 5.09 6.67
CA GLU A 92 18.37 6.23 7.59
C GLU A 92 19.45 7.25 7.19
N ASN A 93 20.65 6.80 6.79
CA ASN A 93 21.77 7.69 6.48
C ASN A 93 22.66 7.14 5.35
N GLU A 94 23.03 7.98 4.38
CA GLU A 94 23.91 7.61 3.26
C GLU A 94 25.26 7.03 3.71
N LYS A 95 25.82 7.52 4.83
CA LYS A 95 27.07 6.97 5.39
C LYS A 95 26.96 5.48 5.72
N GLN A 96 25.76 4.98 6.03
CA GLN A 96 25.53 3.57 6.33
C GLN A 96 25.61 2.69 5.09
N LEU A 97 25.34 3.21 3.89
CA LEU A 97 25.51 2.47 2.64
C LEU A 97 26.96 2.00 2.49
N ASN A 98 27.91 2.88 2.80
CA ASN A 98 29.34 2.60 2.73
C ASN A 98 29.83 1.60 3.81
N LEU A 99 28.97 1.21 4.75
CA LEU A 99 29.27 0.19 5.76
C LEU A 99 28.77 -1.20 5.35
N LEU A 100 27.98 -1.32 4.27
CA LEU A 100 27.48 -2.60 3.80
C LEU A 100 28.63 -3.50 3.34
N THR A 101 28.62 -4.74 3.79
CA THR A 101 29.56 -5.77 3.35
C THR A 101 29.23 -6.23 1.93
N PRO A 102 30.18 -6.85 1.21
CA PRO A 102 29.89 -7.48 -0.08
C PRO A 102 28.76 -8.51 -0.02
N TYR A 103 28.63 -9.22 1.12
CA TYR A 103 27.54 -10.17 1.35
C TYR A 103 26.18 -9.47 1.42
N GLU A 104 26.05 -8.40 2.22
CA GLU A 104 24.81 -7.63 2.31
C GLU A 104 24.45 -6.96 0.97
N GLN A 105 25.44 -6.49 0.19
CA GLN A 105 25.19 -6.01 -1.18
C GLN A 105 24.67 -7.11 -2.10
N GLY A 106 25.20 -8.33 -1.98
CA GLY A 106 24.67 -9.52 -2.67
C GLY A 106 23.23 -9.84 -2.29
N GLU A 107 22.87 -9.71 -1.01
CA GLU A 107 21.48 -9.87 -0.55
C GLU A 107 20.56 -8.79 -1.12
N LEU A 108 21.01 -7.54 -1.25
CA LEU A 108 20.25 -6.46 -1.90
C LEU A 108 20.02 -6.73 -3.40
N LEU A 109 21.05 -7.20 -4.10
CA LEU A 109 20.92 -7.60 -5.51
C LEU A 109 19.95 -8.78 -5.68
N TYR A 110 20.05 -9.79 -4.81
CA TYR A 110 19.12 -10.91 -4.80
C TYR A 110 17.69 -10.43 -4.53
N LEU A 111 17.50 -9.56 -3.54
CA LEU A 111 16.19 -8.99 -3.19
C LEU A 111 15.55 -8.24 -4.37
N GLY A 112 16.31 -7.40 -5.07
CA GLY A 112 15.83 -6.70 -6.26
C GLY A 112 15.51 -7.63 -7.44
N HIS A 113 16.26 -8.73 -7.59
CA HIS A 113 16.08 -9.68 -8.69
C HIS A 113 14.93 -10.69 -8.43
N LYS A 114 14.93 -11.29 -7.24
CA LYS A 114 14.03 -12.39 -6.85
C LYS A 114 12.80 -11.94 -6.11
N LYS A 115 12.75 -10.70 -5.64
CA LYS A 115 11.61 -10.08 -4.92
C LYS A 115 11.32 -10.76 -3.57
N GLU A 116 12.33 -11.47 -3.05
CA GLU A 116 12.32 -12.17 -1.77
C GLU A 116 13.70 -12.06 -1.11
N PRO A 117 13.79 -12.00 0.22
CA PRO A 117 15.06 -11.96 0.93
C PRO A 117 15.72 -13.34 0.96
N ILE A 118 17.05 -13.38 1.10
CA ILE A 118 17.78 -14.64 1.37
C ILE A 118 17.56 -15.07 2.83
N GLN A 119 17.77 -14.16 3.78
CA GLN A 119 17.58 -14.41 5.21
C GLN A 119 16.53 -13.48 5.83
N SER A 120 16.69 -12.18 5.58
CA SER A 120 15.83 -11.14 6.14
C SER A 120 15.74 -9.98 5.15
N PRO A 121 14.59 -9.32 5.02
CA PRO A 121 14.47 -8.08 4.26
C PRO A 121 14.97 -6.86 5.06
N PHE A 122 15.38 -7.05 6.33
CA PHE A 122 15.80 -5.98 7.25
C PHE A 122 17.30 -6.02 7.54
N PHE A 123 17.96 -4.92 7.20
CA PHE A 123 19.39 -4.70 7.37
C PHE A 123 19.60 -3.77 8.56
N SER A 124 20.41 -4.22 9.53
CA SER A 124 20.71 -3.44 10.74
C SER A 124 21.46 -2.16 10.43
N LYS A 125 22.35 -2.17 9.42
CA LYS A 125 23.11 -0.99 8.98
C LYS A 125 22.21 0.05 8.33
N LEU A 126 21.26 -0.37 7.49
CA LEU A 126 20.32 0.55 6.83
C LEU A 126 19.28 1.11 7.78
N GLN A 127 18.95 0.36 8.85
CA GLN A 127 17.84 0.65 9.75
C GLN A 127 16.48 0.76 9.03
N ASN A 128 16.34 0.04 7.91
CA ASN A 128 15.16 0.06 7.04
C ASN A 128 13.91 -0.46 7.75
N LYS A 129 12.79 0.26 7.63
CA LYS A 129 11.48 -0.19 8.13
C LYS A 129 10.69 -0.96 7.08
N TYR A 130 10.92 -0.68 5.80
CA TYR A 130 10.14 -1.17 4.68
C TYR A 130 11.02 -1.69 3.54
N VAL A 131 10.51 -2.70 2.84
CA VAL A 131 10.96 -3.03 1.49
C VAL A 131 9.73 -3.03 0.61
N PHE A 132 9.77 -2.26 -0.46
CA PHE A 132 8.67 -2.12 -1.41
C PHE A 132 9.04 -2.79 -2.71
N TYR A 133 8.11 -3.58 -3.23
CA TYR A 133 8.18 -4.12 -4.57
C TYR A 133 6.82 -3.94 -5.25
N SER A 134 6.79 -3.38 -6.45
CA SER A 134 5.59 -3.30 -7.28
C SER A 134 5.83 -3.94 -8.63
N SER A 135 4.87 -4.77 -9.03
CA SER A 135 4.81 -5.46 -10.32
C SER A 135 3.66 -4.90 -11.13
N ILE A 136 3.96 -4.42 -12.32
CA ILE A 136 2.93 -3.88 -13.22
C ILE A 136 2.18 -5.01 -13.90
N ASN A 137 2.89 -6.07 -14.26
CA ASN A 137 2.28 -7.25 -14.89
C ASN A 137 1.32 -7.95 -13.92
N ASP A 138 1.76 -8.18 -12.69
CA ASP A 138 0.96 -8.89 -11.67
C ASP A 138 -0.01 -7.94 -10.94
N LYS A 139 -0.08 -6.67 -11.35
CA LYS A 139 -0.89 -5.59 -10.75
C LYS A 139 -0.82 -5.57 -9.21
N MET A 140 0.35 -5.80 -8.63
CA MET A 140 0.48 -5.98 -7.19
C MET A 140 1.63 -5.18 -6.59
N THR A 141 1.55 -4.98 -5.28
CA THR A 141 2.57 -4.35 -4.45
C THR A 141 2.84 -5.27 -3.27
N LYS A 142 4.06 -5.79 -3.15
CA LYS A 142 4.53 -6.55 -1.98
C LYS A 142 5.33 -5.63 -1.08
N LEU A 143 4.96 -5.58 0.19
CA LEU A 143 5.59 -4.75 1.22
C LEU A 143 6.07 -5.62 2.37
N TYR A 144 7.36 -5.57 2.69
CA TYR A 144 7.87 -6.13 3.94
C TYR A 144 7.86 -5.06 5.03
N PHE A 145 7.48 -5.47 6.25
CA PHE A 145 7.31 -4.59 7.40
C PHE A 145 8.22 -5.00 8.56
N ARG A 146 9.14 -4.12 8.98
CA ARG A 146 9.94 -4.36 10.19
C ARG A 146 9.01 -4.51 11.39
N PHE A 147 7.95 -3.70 11.42
CA PHE A 147 6.87 -3.80 12.40
C PHE A 147 5.54 -4.05 11.67
N LEU A 148 5.08 -5.30 11.67
CA LEU A 148 3.86 -5.70 10.96
C LEU A 148 2.56 -5.07 11.53
N ASN A 149 2.64 -4.30 12.61
CA ASN A 149 1.53 -3.50 13.11
C ASN A 149 1.36 -2.19 12.32
N ASP A 150 2.33 -1.80 11.50
CA ASP A 150 2.24 -0.61 10.66
C ASP A 150 1.22 -0.80 9.52
N THR A 151 0.87 -2.04 9.19
CA THR A 151 -0.09 -2.39 8.14
C THR A 151 -1.46 -1.73 8.37
N GLU A 152 -2.03 -1.86 9.57
CA GLU A 152 -3.34 -1.27 9.88
C GLU A 152 -3.30 0.27 9.82
N THR A 153 -2.19 0.88 10.25
CA THR A 153 -1.99 2.32 10.17
C THR A 153 -1.99 2.80 8.73
N ILE A 154 -1.28 2.10 7.84
CA ILE A 154 -1.22 2.44 6.42
C ILE A 154 -2.59 2.31 5.76
N ILE A 155 -3.28 1.20 5.97
CA ILE A 155 -4.61 0.97 5.39
C ILE A 155 -5.59 2.06 5.88
N SER A 156 -5.58 2.36 7.18
CA SER A 156 -6.38 3.44 7.75
C SER A 156 -6.07 4.79 7.10
N ASN A 157 -4.80 5.17 6.97
CA ASN A 157 -4.38 6.44 6.38
C ASN A 157 -4.77 6.56 4.89
N VAL A 158 -4.63 5.47 4.12
CA VAL A 158 -5.08 5.42 2.71
C VAL A 158 -6.59 5.65 2.62
N LEU A 159 -7.38 4.90 3.39
CA LEU A 159 -8.84 5.00 3.38
C LEU A 159 -9.32 6.38 3.84
N ASN A 160 -8.74 6.92 4.91
CA ASN A 160 -9.04 8.25 5.42
C ASN A 160 -8.71 9.35 4.39
N THR A 161 -7.62 9.20 3.64
CA THR A 161 -7.27 10.12 2.55
C THR A 161 -8.33 10.10 1.45
N LEU A 162 -8.76 8.92 1.02
CA LEU A 162 -9.81 8.76 0.01
C LEU A 162 -11.15 9.35 0.47
N ILE A 163 -11.53 9.16 1.73
CA ILE A 163 -12.73 9.76 2.34
C ILE A 163 -12.63 11.29 2.32
N LYS A 164 -11.48 11.83 2.74
CA LYS A 164 -11.24 13.28 2.76
C LYS A 164 -11.30 13.89 1.36
N GLU A 165 -10.71 13.25 0.37
CA GLU A 165 -10.78 13.68 -1.04
C GLU A 165 -12.23 13.65 -1.56
N LYS A 166 -12.99 12.58 -1.26
CA LYS A 166 -14.40 12.48 -1.64
C LYS A 166 -15.27 13.57 -1.02
N GLU A 167 -15.01 13.95 0.24
CA GLU A 167 -15.71 15.05 0.89
C GLU A 167 -15.26 16.44 0.41
N GLY A 168 -13.96 16.61 0.13
CA GLY A 168 -13.33 17.86 -0.29
C GLY A 168 -13.58 18.25 -1.75
N ASN A 169 -13.82 17.29 -2.64
CA ASN A 169 -14.17 17.53 -4.05
C ASN A 169 -15.61 18.07 -4.24
N GLY A 170 -16.37 18.23 -3.16
CA GLY A 170 -17.72 18.79 -3.18
C GLY A 170 -17.75 20.32 -3.27
N SER A 171 -17.49 20.88 -4.45
CA SER A 171 -17.73 22.28 -4.86
C SER A 171 -17.17 23.39 -3.93
N PHE A 172 -16.21 24.16 -4.47
CA PHE A 172 -15.57 25.36 -3.92
C PHE A 172 -16.52 26.43 -3.30
N TRP A 173 -17.84 26.26 -3.41
CA TRP A 173 -18.87 27.19 -2.96
C TRP A 173 -19.70 26.73 -1.76
N ARG A 174 -19.52 25.51 -1.25
CA ARG A 174 -20.15 25.12 0.02
C ARG A 174 -19.17 25.33 1.16
N ARG A 175 -19.40 26.39 1.95
CA ARG A 175 -19.13 26.36 3.40
C ARG A 175 -19.89 25.17 3.98
N LYS A 176 -19.33 23.95 3.88
CA LYS A 176 -19.89 22.81 4.58
C LYS A 176 -19.71 23.05 6.08
N SER A 177 -20.77 22.71 6.80
CA SER A 177 -20.88 22.74 8.25
C SER A 177 -19.69 22.08 8.93
N LYS A 178 -19.51 22.45 10.20
CA LYS A 178 -18.50 22.03 11.17
C LYS A 178 -18.58 20.53 11.54
N ASP A 179 -19.08 19.69 10.65
CA ASP A 179 -19.19 18.24 10.84
C ASP A 179 -17.82 17.62 10.56
N SER A 180 -17.32 16.81 11.49
CA SER A 180 -16.04 16.12 11.32
C SER A 180 -16.11 15.16 10.14
N ILE A 181 -15.08 15.16 9.30
CA ILE A 181 -14.91 14.11 8.28
C ILE A 181 -14.73 12.79 9.04
N PRO A 182 -15.51 11.73 8.77
CA PRO A 182 -15.38 10.46 9.46
C PRO A 182 -13.99 9.87 9.23
N GLN A 183 -13.43 9.26 10.25
CA GLN A 183 -12.12 8.62 10.18
C GLN A 183 -12.18 7.21 10.75
N ILE A 184 -11.43 6.31 10.12
CA ILE A 184 -11.21 4.96 10.64
C ILE A 184 -9.95 4.95 11.49
N ASP A 185 -10.06 4.54 12.75
CA ASP A 185 -8.90 4.31 13.62
C ASP A 185 -8.23 2.98 13.24
N PRO A 186 -6.88 2.91 13.12
CA PRO A 186 -6.16 1.68 12.86
C PRO A 186 -6.53 0.52 13.80
N ILE A 187 -6.91 0.80 15.06
CA ILE A 187 -7.32 -0.23 16.02
C ILE A 187 -8.55 -1.01 15.54
N ILE A 188 -9.45 -0.37 14.81
CA ILE A 188 -10.65 -1.01 14.25
C ILE A 188 -10.23 -2.05 13.21
N LEU A 189 -9.28 -1.70 12.34
CA LEU A 189 -8.78 -2.60 11.29
C LEU A 189 -8.04 -3.82 11.87
N LYS A 190 -7.41 -3.66 13.03
CA LYS A 190 -6.70 -4.77 13.70
C LYS A 190 -7.62 -5.94 14.04
N ALA A 191 -8.90 -5.67 14.32
CA ALA A 191 -9.89 -6.72 14.57
C ALA A 191 -10.16 -7.60 13.34
N TYR A 192 -9.88 -7.10 12.13
CA TYR A 192 -10.13 -7.78 10.86
C TYR A 192 -8.87 -8.40 10.24
N ARG A 193 -7.74 -8.40 10.95
CA ARG A 193 -6.50 -9.05 10.51
C ARG A 193 -6.66 -10.54 10.15
N PRO A 194 -7.54 -11.35 10.78
CA PRO A 194 -7.74 -12.73 10.33
C PRO A 194 -8.13 -12.83 8.84
N PHE A 195 -8.98 -11.92 8.36
CA PHE A 195 -9.40 -11.88 6.94
C PHE A 195 -8.22 -11.62 6.00
N THR A 196 -7.26 -10.79 6.39
CA THR A 196 -6.10 -10.50 5.54
C THR A 196 -5.16 -11.69 5.41
N LYS A 197 -5.17 -12.65 6.36
CA LYS A 197 -4.38 -13.88 6.23
C LYS A 197 -4.94 -14.86 5.20
N GLU A 198 -6.25 -14.83 4.99
CA GLU A 198 -6.94 -15.66 4.00
C GLU A 198 -7.02 -14.98 2.62
N GLY A 199 -6.67 -13.69 2.55
CA GLY A 199 -6.89 -12.85 1.38
C GLY A 199 -8.27 -12.19 1.44
N VAL A 200 -8.31 -10.85 1.39
CA VAL A 200 -9.55 -10.09 1.52
C VAL A 200 -9.60 -8.92 0.54
N LEU A 201 -10.76 -8.74 -0.09
CA LEU A 201 -11.09 -7.54 -0.83
C LEU A 201 -11.83 -6.55 0.08
N LEU A 202 -11.21 -5.40 0.32
CA LEU A 202 -11.86 -4.27 0.99
C LEU A 202 -12.46 -3.34 -0.06
N SER A 203 -13.76 -3.05 0.06
CA SER A 203 -14.48 -2.20 -0.89
C SER A 203 -15.12 -1.01 -0.16
N LEU A 204 -14.52 0.18 -0.32
CA LEU A 204 -14.95 1.42 0.32
C LEU A 204 -16.07 2.09 -0.49
N TYR A 205 -17.15 2.48 0.16
CA TYR A 205 -18.24 3.23 -0.48
C TYR A 205 -18.83 4.28 0.47
N LYS A 206 -19.50 5.28 -0.11
CA LYS A 206 -20.27 6.27 0.65
C LYS A 206 -21.68 5.77 0.89
N MET A 207 -22.14 5.81 2.14
CA MET A 207 -23.49 5.40 2.49
C MET A 207 -24.52 6.47 2.07
N GLU A 208 -25.69 6.04 1.58
CA GLU A 208 -26.78 6.96 1.24
C GLU A 208 -27.41 7.60 2.49
N LYS A 209 -27.55 6.82 3.58
CA LYS A 209 -28.08 7.24 4.88
C LYS A 209 -27.41 6.46 6.01
N PRO A 210 -26.94 7.11 7.11
CA PRO A 210 -26.93 8.55 7.34
C PRO A 210 -25.97 9.29 6.39
N ASN A 211 -26.18 10.60 6.21
CA ASN A 211 -25.23 11.43 5.47
C ASN A 211 -23.88 11.43 6.19
N ASN A 212 -22.79 11.53 5.43
CA ASN A 212 -21.42 11.55 5.96
C ASN A 212 -21.06 10.25 6.72
N CYS A 213 -21.55 9.11 6.23
CA CYS A 213 -21.09 7.80 6.69
C CYS A 213 -20.50 7.03 5.51
N TYR A 214 -19.49 6.21 5.82
CA TYR A 214 -18.81 5.35 4.86
C TYR A 214 -18.92 3.90 5.32
N GLY A 215 -18.93 2.99 4.36
CA GLY A 215 -18.87 1.56 4.62
C GLY A 215 -17.66 0.94 3.92
N ILE A 216 -17.05 -0.04 4.57
CA ILE A 216 -16.06 -0.92 3.94
C ILE A 216 -16.65 -2.33 4.00
N GLU A 217 -16.96 -2.88 2.83
CA GLU A 217 -17.35 -4.28 2.70
C GLU A 217 -16.10 -5.14 2.63
N LEU A 218 -16.05 -6.20 3.43
CA LEU A 218 -15.00 -7.22 3.45
C LEU A 218 -15.54 -8.47 2.74
N ARG A 219 -14.80 -8.94 1.73
CA ARG A 219 -15.05 -10.22 1.07
C ARG A 219 -13.78 -11.06 1.10
N THR A 220 -13.84 -12.22 1.73
CA THR A 220 -12.74 -13.18 1.79
C THR A 220 -12.59 -13.85 0.43
N LEU A 221 -11.36 -13.94 -0.06
CA LEU A 221 -11.00 -14.45 -1.36
C LEU A 221 -9.95 -15.56 -1.22
N SER A 222 -10.31 -16.65 -0.53
CA SER A 222 -9.40 -17.76 -0.19
C SER A 222 -8.86 -18.51 -1.41
N ASP A 223 -9.59 -18.45 -2.52
CA ASP A 223 -9.33 -19.28 -3.70
C ASP A 223 -8.53 -18.52 -4.78
N TYR A 224 -8.13 -17.27 -4.52
CA TYR A 224 -7.37 -16.45 -5.45
C TYR A 224 -5.87 -16.59 -5.22
N GLU A 225 -5.18 -17.29 -6.13
CA GLU A 225 -3.72 -17.46 -6.07
C GLU A 225 -2.98 -16.20 -6.55
N TYR A 226 -3.54 -15.48 -7.52
CA TYR A 226 -2.93 -14.30 -8.14
C TYR A 226 -3.74 -13.01 -7.88
N PRO A 227 -3.12 -11.93 -7.38
CA PRO A 227 -3.84 -10.70 -7.05
C PRO A 227 -4.51 -9.99 -8.23
N ASP A 228 -4.04 -10.21 -9.47
CA ASP A 228 -4.58 -9.58 -10.67
C ASP A 228 -5.90 -10.20 -11.14
N GLU A 229 -6.12 -11.49 -10.89
CA GLU A 229 -7.38 -12.21 -11.18
C GLU A 229 -8.58 -11.58 -10.45
N VAL A 230 -8.35 -10.99 -9.27
CA VAL A 230 -9.37 -10.27 -8.49
C VAL A 230 -10.03 -9.16 -9.33
N TRP A 231 -9.28 -8.51 -10.23
CA TRP A 231 -9.81 -7.44 -11.07
C TRP A 231 -10.62 -7.95 -12.24
N ASP A 232 -10.20 -9.06 -12.83
CA ASP A 232 -10.89 -9.68 -13.95
C ASP A 232 -12.26 -10.23 -13.51
N ASP A 233 -12.34 -10.70 -12.26
CA ASP A 233 -13.56 -11.24 -11.65
C ASP A 233 -14.34 -10.25 -10.77
N LEU A 234 -13.93 -8.97 -10.72
CA LEU A 234 -14.47 -8.00 -9.73
C LEU A 234 -16.00 -7.95 -9.72
N ASP A 235 -16.64 -7.89 -10.90
CA ASP A 235 -18.10 -7.86 -11.01
C ASP A 235 -18.78 -9.15 -10.54
N LEU A 236 -18.09 -10.30 -10.64
CA LEU A 236 -18.57 -11.58 -10.11
C LEU A 236 -18.42 -11.63 -8.59
N ILE A 237 -17.30 -11.16 -8.06
CA ILE A 237 -17.03 -11.05 -6.62
C ILE A 237 -18.07 -10.12 -5.96
N LEU A 238 -18.36 -8.96 -6.55
CA LEU A 238 -19.34 -8.01 -6.02
C LEU A 238 -20.79 -8.53 -6.06
N LYS A 239 -21.07 -9.55 -6.87
CA LYS A 239 -22.37 -10.25 -6.83
C LYS A 239 -22.54 -11.14 -5.60
N GLN A 240 -21.45 -11.48 -4.92
CA GLN A 240 -21.49 -12.23 -3.67
C GLN A 240 -21.75 -11.29 -2.48
N SER A 241 -22.38 -11.84 -1.43
CA SER A 241 -22.53 -11.14 -0.15
C SER A 241 -21.16 -10.85 0.44
N TYR A 242 -21.03 -9.71 1.13
CA TYR A 242 -19.86 -9.48 1.97
C TYR A 242 -19.94 -10.31 3.24
N ASP A 243 -18.78 -10.65 3.80
CA ASP A 243 -18.67 -11.37 5.07
C ASP A 243 -18.86 -10.41 6.24
N GLU A 244 -18.22 -9.23 6.16
CA GLU A 244 -18.27 -8.21 7.20
C GLU A 244 -18.45 -6.79 6.62
N LEU A 245 -19.01 -5.90 7.42
CA LEU A 245 -19.19 -4.48 7.08
C LEU A 245 -18.68 -3.58 8.20
N ILE A 246 -17.59 -2.86 7.93
CA ILE A 246 -17.11 -1.80 8.80
C ILE A 246 -17.86 -0.52 8.46
N LYS A 247 -18.52 0.09 9.46
CA LYS A 247 -19.16 1.40 9.32
C LYS A 247 -18.27 2.48 9.92
N ILE A 248 -18.13 3.59 9.19
CA ILE A 248 -17.37 4.76 9.60
C ILE A 248 -18.36 5.93 9.64
N SER A 249 -18.47 6.57 10.80
CA SER A 249 -19.43 7.66 11.08
C SER A 249 -18.77 8.80 11.81
#